data_AF-A0A4Y4M5M9-F1
#
_entry.id   AF-A0A4Y4M5M9-F1
#
_cell.length_a   1.000
_cell.length_b   1.000
_cell.length_c   1.000
_cell.angle_alpha   90.00
_cell.angle_beta   90.00
_cell.angle_gamma   90.00
#
_symmetry.space_group_name_H-M   'P 1'
#
loop_
_entity.id
_entity.type
_entity.pdbx_description
1 polymer ?
#
loop_
_entity_poly.entity_id
_entity_poly.type
_entity_poly.pdbx_seq_one_letter_code
_entity_poly.pdbx_strand_id
1 'polypeptide(L)'
;MEKLKYGQPISLRLSNYLRDFTTKEDVANVSTETGVSISTLNYVKRRANNVSEGNEKGIICLAQKALENAEAKRKEALRCKKELSQILQ
;
A
#
# COMPACT_ATOMS: atom_id res chain seq x y z
N MET A 1 1.76 -2.87 16.03
CA MET A 1 1.25 -2.11 14.86
C MET A 1 0.40 -0.98 15.41
N GLU A 2 0.64 0.26 15.00
CA GLU A 2 -0.23 1.36 15.41
C GLU A 2 -1.60 1.14 14.76
N LYS A 3 -2.64 0.93 15.58
CA LYS A 3 -4.01 0.78 15.09
C LYS A 3 -4.42 2.08 14.38
N LEU A 4 -5.23 1.96 13.33
CA LEU A 4 -5.83 3.12 12.70
C LEU A 4 -6.64 3.90 13.75
N LYS A 5 -6.43 5.20 13.83
CA LYS A 5 -7.17 6.09 14.75
C LYS A 5 -8.12 6.92 13.92
N TYR A 6 -9.39 6.94 14.29
CA TYR A 6 -10.40 7.75 13.61
C TYR A 6 -10.18 9.24 13.83
N GLY A 7 -10.64 10.03 12.87
CA GLY A 7 -10.58 11.50 12.93
C GLY A 7 -9.19 12.09 12.68
N GLN A 8 -8.20 11.27 12.34
CA GLN A 8 -6.86 11.74 11.96
C GLN A 8 -6.35 11.05 10.69
N PRO A 9 -5.39 11.64 9.97
CA PRO A 9 -4.76 10.99 8.84
C PRO A 9 -3.95 9.76 9.28
N ILE A 10 -3.79 8.79 8.38
CA ILE A 10 -2.87 7.66 8.57
C ILE A 10 -1.45 8.14 8.86
N SER A 11 -0.64 7.38 9.61
CA SER A 11 0.74 7.77 9.94
C SER A 11 1.58 8.04 8.67
N LEU A 12 2.57 8.93 8.77
CA LEU A 12 3.45 9.28 7.63
C LEU A 12 4.15 8.04 7.08
N ARG A 13 4.55 7.14 7.98
CA ARG A 13 5.19 5.86 7.64
C ARG A 13 4.23 4.98 6.83
N LEU A 14 2.97 4.82 7.25
CA LEU A 14 1.98 4.05 6.51
C LEU A 14 1.70 4.68 5.14
N SER A 15 1.54 6.01 5.08
CA SER A 15 1.40 6.75 3.81
C SER A 15 2.54 6.42 2.84
N ASN A 16 3.79 6.44 3.30
CA ASN A 16 4.94 6.11 2.44
C ASN A 16 4.89 4.66 1.96
N TYR A 17 4.61 3.70 2.84
CA TYR A 17 4.49 2.29 2.44
C TYR A 17 3.39 2.07 1.40
N LEU A 18 2.21 2.65 1.61
CA LEU A 18 1.14 2.56 0.63
C LEU A 18 1.54 3.20 -0.70
N ARG A 19 2.25 4.34 -0.70
CA ARG A 19 2.71 4.99 -1.93
C ARG A 19 3.77 4.19 -2.68
N ASP A 20 4.69 3.57 -1.96
CA ASP A 20 5.85 2.89 -2.54
C ASP A 20 5.52 1.47 -3.01
N PHE A 21 4.51 0.84 -2.41
CA PHE A 21 4.17 -0.56 -2.63
C PHE A 21 2.74 -0.81 -3.13
N THR A 22 1.96 0.23 -3.48
CA THR A 22 0.68 0.02 -4.20
C THR A 22 0.71 0.66 -5.57
N THR A 23 0.25 -0.08 -6.56
CA THR A 23 0.09 0.36 -7.94
C THR A 23 -1.27 1.06 -8.14
N LYS A 24 -1.49 1.63 -9.33
CA LYS A 24 -2.80 2.18 -9.70
C LYS A 24 -3.86 1.08 -9.80
N GLU A 25 -3.46 -0.11 -10.24
CA GLU A 25 -4.32 -1.28 -10.38
C GLU A 25 -4.76 -1.80 -9.00
N ASP A 26 -3.83 -1.87 -8.03
CA ASP A 26 -4.18 -2.25 -6.65
C ASP A 26 -5.26 -1.32 -6.08
N VAL A 27 -5.15 -0.01 -6.32
CA VAL A 27 -6.15 0.96 -5.86
C VAL A 27 -7.51 0.74 -6.55
N ALA A 28 -7.52 0.43 -7.84
CA ALA A 28 -8.74 0.13 -8.58
C ALA A 28 -9.40 -1.17 -8.06
N ASN A 29 -8.61 -2.22 -7.85
CA ASN A 29 -9.09 -3.51 -7.34
C ASN A 29 -9.66 -3.35 -5.92
N VAL A 30 -8.95 -2.66 -5.03
CA VAL A 30 -9.45 -2.38 -3.67
C VAL A 30 -10.73 -1.54 -3.71
N SER A 31 -10.85 -0.60 -4.65
CA SER A 31 -12.09 0.18 -4.82
C SER A 31 -13.27 -0.72 -5.15
N THR A 32 -13.10 -1.64 -6.09
CA THR A 32 -14.11 -2.63 -6.47
C THR A 32 -14.47 -3.58 -5.31
N GLU A 33 -13.47 -4.03 -4.54
CA GLU A 33 -13.68 -4.98 -3.43
C GLU A 33 -14.33 -4.37 -2.20
N THR A 34 -14.05 -3.10 -1.92
CA THR A 34 -14.44 -2.44 -0.66
C THR A 34 -15.57 -1.44 -0.81
N GLY A 35 -15.87 -1.00 -2.04
CA GLY A 35 -16.82 0.07 -2.32
C GLY A 35 -16.29 1.48 -2.01
N VAL A 36 -15.06 1.59 -1.47
CA VAL A 36 -14.42 2.88 -1.21
C VAL A 36 -13.94 3.47 -2.54
N SER A 37 -14.29 4.72 -2.84
CA SER A 37 -13.92 5.32 -4.13
C SER A 37 -12.40 5.43 -4.32
N ILE A 38 -11.94 5.27 -5.57
CA ILE A 38 -10.53 5.48 -5.96
C ILE A 38 -9.99 6.83 -5.47
N SER A 39 -10.80 7.89 -5.52
CA SER A 39 -10.44 9.22 -5.02
C SER A 39 -10.21 9.20 -3.51
N THR A 40 -11.11 8.61 -2.74
CA THR A 40 -11.00 8.48 -1.28
C THR A 40 -9.77 7.68 -0.89
N LEU A 41 -9.53 6.54 -1.54
CA LEU A 41 -8.34 5.71 -1.33
C LEU A 41 -7.05 6.50 -1.59
N ASN A 42 -7.00 7.28 -2.67
CA ASN A 42 -5.84 8.12 -2.99
C ASN A 42 -5.67 9.28 -1.99
N TYR A 43 -6.75 9.90 -1.54
CA TYR A 43 -6.67 10.97 -0.54
C TYR A 43 -6.17 10.45 0.80
N VAL A 44 -6.69 9.32 1.27
CA VAL A 44 -6.18 8.71 2.51
C VAL A 44 -4.71 8.31 2.35
N LYS A 45 -4.34 7.66 1.24
CA LYS A 45 -2.94 7.30 0.94
C LYS A 45 -2.00 8.50 0.99
N ARG A 46 -2.47 9.68 0.58
CA ARG A 46 -1.70 10.95 0.58
C ARG A 46 -1.88 11.77 1.86
N ARG A 47 -2.55 11.25 2.88
CA ARG A 47 -2.91 11.97 4.12
C ARG A 47 -3.71 13.26 3.88
N ALA A 48 -4.43 13.32 2.76
CA ALA A 48 -5.35 14.40 2.39
C ALA A 48 -6.79 14.14 2.88
N ASN A 49 -7.02 13.00 3.55
CA ASN A 49 -8.28 12.67 4.21
C ASN A 49 -8.01 11.90 5.51
N ASN A 50 -8.93 11.99 6.46
CA ASN A 50 -8.87 11.31 7.74
C ASN A 50 -9.36 9.86 7.64
N VAL A 51 -8.90 9.02 8.55
CA VAL A 51 -9.47 7.69 8.74
C VAL A 51 -10.88 7.83 9.31
N SER A 52 -11.82 7.10 8.72
CA SER A 52 -13.22 6.99 9.14
C SER A 52 -13.70 5.56 8.95
N GLU A 53 -14.82 5.20 9.57
CA GLU A 53 -15.45 3.87 9.40
C GLU A 53 -15.71 3.56 7.92
N GLY A 54 -16.14 4.56 7.14
CA GLY A 54 -16.45 4.40 5.72
C GLY A 54 -15.24 4.15 4.81
N ASN A 55 -14.02 4.43 5.27
CA ASN A 55 -12.79 4.19 4.49
C ASN A 55 -11.83 3.18 5.12
N GLU A 56 -12.07 2.77 6.37
CA GLU A 56 -11.20 1.85 7.12
C GLU A 56 -10.94 0.55 6.35
N LYS A 57 -11.99 -0.09 5.85
CA LYS A 57 -11.89 -1.34 5.07
C LYS A 57 -10.98 -1.18 3.86
N GLY A 58 -11.10 -0.06 3.14
CA GLY A 58 -10.25 0.28 2.00
C GLY A 58 -8.77 0.44 2.38
N ILE A 59 -8.49 1.07 3.53
CA ILE A 59 -7.12 1.25 4.03
C ILE A 59 -6.50 -0.10 4.39
N ILE A 60 -7.25 -0.97 5.05
CA ILE A 60 -6.78 -2.31 5.44
C ILE A 60 -6.47 -3.14 4.19
N CYS A 61 -7.37 -3.17 3.21
CA CYS A 61 -7.14 -3.88 1.94
C CYS A 61 -5.92 -3.32 1.18
N LEU A 62 -5.75 -1.99 1.14
CA LEU A 62 -4.55 -1.38 0.56
C LEU A 62 -3.27 -1.76 1.29
N ALA A 63 -3.30 -1.84 2.63
CA ALA A 63 -2.14 -2.25 3.42
C ALA A 63 -1.77 -3.71 3.14
N GLN A 64 -2.77 -4.58 2.95
CA GLN A 64 -2.56 -5.97 2.55
C GLN A 64 -1.90 -6.06 1.17
N LYS A 65 -2.39 -5.31 0.18
CA LYS A 65 -1.77 -5.24 -1.16
C LYS A 65 -0.35 -4.70 -1.13
N ALA A 66 -0.11 -3.66 -0.32
CA ALA A 66 1.23 -3.10 -0.12
C ALA A 66 2.21 -4.14 0.45
N LEU A 67 1.76 -4.97 1.40
CA LEU A 67 2.57 -6.05 1.96
C LEU A 67 2.94 -7.10 0.90
N GLU A 68 1.94 -7.58 0.15
CA GLU A 68 2.13 -8.56 -0.93
C GLU A 68 3.15 -8.06 -1.97
N ASN A 69 3.01 -6.81 -2.40
CA ASN A 69 3.90 -6.19 -3.38
C ASN A 69 5.31 -5.96 -2.81
N ALA A 70 5.44 -5.59 -1.53
CA ALA A 70 6.73 -5.44 -0.87
C ALA A 70 7.48 -6.79 -0.82
N GLU A 71 6.78 -7.88 -0.52
CA GLU A 71 7.36 -9.22 -0.54
C GLU A 71 7.79 -9.66 -1.94
N ALA A 72 6.96 -9.39 -2.95
CA ALA A 72 7.28 -9.67 -4.35
C ALA A 72 8.54 -8.90 -4.77
N LYS A 73 8.62 -7.60 -4.48
CA LYS A 73 9.79 -6.77 -4.77
C LYS A 73 11.04 -7.25 -4.03
N ARG A 74 10.91 -7.73 -2.79
CA ARG A 74 12.03 -8.34 -2.04
C ARG A 74 12.54 -9.61 -2.72
N LYS A 75 11.64 -10.51 -3.13
CA LYS A 75 12.00 -11.75 -3.82
C LYS A 75 12.72 -11.45 -5.13
N GLU A 76 12.26 -10.45 -5.87
CA GLU A 76 12.88 -10.01 -7.12
C GLU A 76 14.28 -9.44 -6.91
N ALA A 77 14.46 -8.59 -5.88
CA ALA A 77 15.79 -8.06 -5.54
C ALA A 77 16.79 -9.18 -5.19
N LEU A 78 16.35 -10.25 -4.52
CA LEU A 78 17.20 -11.40 -4.22
C LEU A 78 17.60 -12.18 -5.48
N ARG A 79 16.68 -12.35 -6.44
CA ARG A 79 16.96 -12.99 -7.74
C ARG A 79 17.95 -12.15 -8.55
N CYS A 80 17.69 -10.86 -8.68
CA CYS A 80 18.57 -9.90 -9.35
C CYS A 80 19.99 -9.93 -8.78
N LYS A 81 20.14 -9.88 -7.44
CA LYS A 81 21.47 -10.00 -6.81
C LYS A 81 22.19 -11.29 -7.22
N LYS A 82 21.48 -12.42 -7.22
CA LYS A 82 22.06 -13.73 -7.57
C LYS A 82 22.53 -13.75 -9.03
N GLU A 83 21.69 -13.31 -9.95
CA GLU A 83 21.97 -13.30 -11.39
C GLU A 83 23.12 -12.34 -11.75
N LEU A 84 23.10 -11.12 -11.22
CA LEU A 84 24.17 -10.14 -11.46
C LEU A 84 25.50 -10.59 -10.84
N SER A 85 25.47 -11.26 -9.68
CA SER A 85 26.70 -11.80 -9.08
C SER A 85 27.35 -12.88 -9.93
N GLN A 86 26.59 -13.65 -10.72
CA GLN A 86 27.13 -14.64 -11.65
C GLN A 86 27.79 -14.00 -12.87
N ILE A 87 27.29 -12.85 -13.32
CA ILE A 87 27.86 -12.10 -14.45
C ILE A 87 29.18 -11.40 -14.05
N LEU A 88 29.28 -10.97 -12.80
CA LEU A 88 30.46 -10.25 -12.28
C LEU A 88 31.60 -11.19 -11.82
N GLN A 89 31.43 -12.51 -11.92
CA GLN A 89 32.46 -13.52 -11.64
C GLN A 89 33.28 -13.81 -12.89
#